data_AF-A0AAV5B6W8-F1
#
_entry.id   AF-A0AAV5B6W8-F1
#
_cell.length_a   1.000
_cell.length_b   1.000
_cell.length_c   1.000
_cell.angle_alpha   90.00
_cell.angle_beta   90.00
_cell.angle_gamma   90.00
#
_symmetry.space_group_name_H-M   'P 1'
#
loop_
_entity.id
_entity.type
_entity.pdbx_description
1 polymer ?
#
loop_
_entity_poly.entity_id
_entity_poly.type
_entity_poly.pdbx_seq_one_letter_code
_entity_poly.pdbx_strand_id
1 'polypeptide(L)'
;MKKLTVLFLCVLLLSACSPKKAEKSMVVYYSENDGIEELATQIADDTDSELFRIVPKKDYSSLNEKIDKDEQLSAEEIKDLQSTSLLLEQSVPDQWNECDTVYIGFPLSSVTAAPAPVALFLSQNNLKNKTFIPFTIGTQDALGHARDSLTFDGAREGWKDGKAFSETYTEADIEEWLDMLSDK
;
A
#
# COMPACT_ATOMS: atom_id res chain seq x y z
N MET A 1 25.25 69.91 -11.92
CA MET A 1 25.94 68.59 -11.95
C MET A 1 25.06 67.60 -11.23
N LYS A 2 24.64 66.55 -11.95
CA LYS A 2 23.62 65.57 -11.57
C LYS A 2 24.16 64.63 -10.48
N LYS A 3 23.48 64.49 -9.35
CA LYS A 3 23.70 63.35 -8.43
C LYS A 3 22.46 62.46 -8.51
N LEU A 4 22.69 61.30 -9.09
CA LEU A 4 21.74 60.24 -9.40
C LEU A 4 21.43 59.48 -8.10
N THR A 5 20.22 59.63 -7.58
CA THR A 5 19.72 58.82 -6.47
C THR A 5 19.31 57.46 -7.03
N VAL A 6 20.17 56.46 -6.86
CA VAL A 6 19.81 55.06 -7.15
C VAL A 6 19.06 54.53 -5.94
N LEU A 7 17.74 54.46 -6.05
CA LEU A 7 16.86 53.77 -5.11
C LEU A 7 17.03 52.27 -5.35
N PHE A 8 17.78 51.61 -4.48
CA PHE A 8 17.99 50.16 -4.50
C PHE A 8 16.69 49.48 -4.06
N LEU A 9 15.85 49.09 -5.02
CA LEU A 9 14.66 48.28 -4.79
C LEU A 9 15.11 46.85 -4.45
N CYS A 10 15.33 46.59 -3.17
CA CYS A 10 15.53 45.24 -2.64
C CYS A 10 14.19 44.49 -2.70
N VAL A 11 13.90 43.87 -3.85
CA VAL A 11 12.85 42.85 -3.94
C VAL A 11 13.36 41.64 -3.16
N LEU A 12 13.00 41.58 -1.88
CA LEU A 12 13.06 40.35 -1.10
C LEU A 12 12.04 39.39 -1.73
N LEU A 13 12.50 38.57 -2.67
CA LEU A 13 11.84 37.32 -3.01
C LEU A 13 11.98 36.41 -1.78
N LEU A 14 11.06 36.58 -0.83
CA LEU A 14 10.69 35.52 0.09
C LEU A 14 10.12 34.41 -0.81
N SER A 15 11.00 33.52 -1.29
CA SER A 15 10.58 32.18 -1.66
C SER A 15 9.94 31.60 -0.40
N ALA A 16 8.61 31.68 -0.32
CA ALA A 16 7.85 30.87 0.60
C ALA A 16 8.13 29.43 0.18
N CYS A 17 9.15 28.82 0.80
CA CYS A 17 9.21 27.38 0.88
C CYS A 17 8.00 27.03 1.75
N SER A 18 6.88 26.72 1.11
CA SER A 18 5.76 26.11 1.81
C SER A 18 6.34 24.91 2.55
N PRO A 19 6.12 24.77 3.87
CA PRO A 19 6.54 23.56 4.55
C PRO A 19 5.91 22.39 3.81
N LYS A 20 6.75 21.50 3.24
CA LYS A 20 6.30 20.21 2.72
C LYS A 20 5.58 19.55 3.89
N LYS A 21 4.25 19.35 3.77
CA LYS A 21 3.48 18.58 4.75
C LYS A 21 4.27 17.30 5.00
N ALA A 22 4.56 16.97 6.27
CA ALA A 22 5.19 15.70 6.59
C ALA A 22 4.32 14.60 5.95
N GLU A 23 4.89 13.85 5.03
CA GLU A 23 4.17 12.79 4.31
C GLU A 23 3.88 11.70 5.33
N LYS A 24 2.61 11.57 5.70
CA LYS A 24 2.16 10.58 6.68
C LYS A 24 2.02 9.24 5.97
N SER A 25 2.65 8.20 6.51
CA SER A 25 2.59 6.84 5.97
C SER A 25 1.76 5.91 6.85
N MET A 26 1.29 4.81 6.25
CA MET A 26 0.60 3.73 6.92
C MET A 26 1.06 2.40 6.30
N VAL A 27 1.20 1.39 7.14
CA VAL A 27 1.39 0.00 6.71
C VAL A 27 0.05 -0.72 6.82
N VAL A 28 -0.49 -1.13 5.68
CA VAL A 28 -1.71 -1.92 5.57
C VAL A 28 -1.32 -3.33 5.18
N TYR A 29 -1.81 -4.37 5.86
CA TYR A 29 -1.48 -5.74 5.48
C TYR A 29 -2.62 -6.73 5.66
N TYR A 30 -2.66 -7.75 4.80
CA TYR A 30 -3.43 -8.98 5.00
C TYR A 30 -2.46 -10.13 5.24
N SER A 31 -2.77 -11.00 6.21
CA SER A 31 -1.93 -12.16 6.51
C SER A 31 -2.74 -13.39 6.88
N GLU A 32 -2.38 -14.51 6.26
CA GLU A 32 -2.90 -15.85 6.58
C GLU A 32 -2.07 -16.54 7.67
N ASN A 33 -0.76 -16.23 7.72
CA ASN A 33 0.21 -16.73 8.70
C ASN A 33 0.98 -15.55 9.33
N ASP A 34 1.88 -15.78 10.27
CA ASP A 34 2.54 -14.65 10.97
C ASP A 34 3.61 -13.92 10.12
N GLY A 35 4.10 -14.51 9.02
CA GLY A 35 5.25 -13.96 8.27
C GLY A 35 5.04 -12.56 7.64
N ILE A 36 3.87 -12.28 7.04
CA ILE A 36 3.59 -10.92 6.52
C ILE A 36 3.32 -9.95 7.66
N GLU A 37 2.76 -10.41 8.78
CA GLU A 37 2.51 -9.59 9.97
C GLU A 37 3.82 -9.14 10.62
N GLU A 38 4.81 -10.03 10.76
CA GLU A 38 6.15 -9.70 11.25
C GLU A 38 6.83 -8.66 10.35
N LEU A 39 6.84 -8.89 9.03
CA LEU A 39 7.42 -7.96 8.06
C LEU A 39 6.70 -6.59 8.08
N ALA A 40 5.37 -6.58 8.14
CA ALA A 40 4.59 -5.36 8.22
C ALA A 40 4.85 -4.56 9.50
N THR A 41 5.02 -5.25 10.63
CA THR A 41 5.35 -4.63 11.92
C THR A 41 6.71 -3.95 11.84
N GLN A 42 7.73 -4.64 11.31
CA GLN A 42 9.06 -4.06 11.16
C GLN A 42 9.06 -2.83 10.24
N ILE A 43 8.39 -2.91 9.08
CA ILE A 43 8.26 -1.76 8.17
C ILE A 43 7.54 -0.60 8.88
N ALA A 44 6.53 -0.87 9.70
CA ALA A 44 5.80 0.18 10.42
C ALA A 44 6.70 0.89 11.43
N ASP A 45 7.48 0.13 12.19
CA ASP A 45 8.45 0.65 13.16
C ASP A 45 9.54 1.49 12.48
N ASP A 46 10.13 1.00 11.39
CA ASP A 46 11.21 1.67 10.66
C ASP A 46 10.75 2.96 9.95
N THR A 47 9.45 3.06 9.66
CA THR A 47 8.87 4.22 8.96
C THR A 47 8.05 5.14 9.85
N ASP A 48 7.97 4.87 11.16
CA ASP A 48 7.09 5.57 12.12
C ASP A 48 5.63 5.65 11.60
N SER A 49 5.16 4.55 11.00
CA SER A 49 3.85 4.45 10.37
C SER A 49 2.83 3.77 11.27
N GLU A 50 1.57 4.14 11.13
CA GLU A 50 0.50 3.32 11.71
C GLU A 50 0.40 1.96 11.03
N LEU A 51 0.19 0.92 11.82
CA LEU A 51 -0.04 -0.45 11.35
C LEU A 51 -1.53 -0.77 11.33
N PHE A 52 -2.03 -1.24 10.19
CA PHE A 52 -3.42 -1.62 10.01
C PHE A 52 -3.53 -3.02 9.38
N ARG A 53 -4.18 -3.94 10.11
CA ARG A 53 -4.46 -5.29 9.61
C ARG A 53 -5.82 -5.34 8.92
N ILE A 54 -5.84 -5.85 7.69
CA ILE A 54 -7.05 -6.24 6.98
C ILE A 54 -7.54 -7.56 7.58
N VAL A 55 -8.66 -7.50 8.32
CA VAL A 55 -9.30 -8.69 8.91
C VAL A 55 -10.64 -8.93 8.22
N PRO A 56 -10.78 -10.01 7.43
CA PRO A 56 -12.07 -10.38 6.86
C PRO A 56 -12.99 -10.98 7.94
N LYS A 57 -14.29 -10.66 7.95
CA LYS A 57 -15.26 -11.24 8.92
C LYS A 57 -15.60 -12.72 8.67
N LYS A 58 -15.20 -13.27 7.53
CA LYS A 58 -15.33 -14.69 7.19
C LYS A 58 -13.99 -15.22 6.71
N ASP A 59 -13.75 -16.50 6.94
CA ASP A 59 -12.61 -17.19 6.35
C ASP A 59 -12.80 -17.30 4.82
N TYR A 60 -11.80 -16.82 4.06
CA TYR A 60 -11.77 -16.83 2.59
C TYR A 60 -10.85 -17.92 2.02
N SER A 61 -10.28 -18.79 2.86
CA SER A 61 -9.29 -19.80 2.43
C SER A 61 -9.80 -20.73 1.33
N SER A 62 -11.08 -21.15 1.41
CA SER A 62 -11.70 -22.01 0.39
C SER A 62 -11.91 -21.29 -0.96
N LEU A 63 -12.04 -19.96 -0.94
CA LEU A 63 -12.15 -19.15 -2.14
C LEU A 63 -10.79 -18.93 -2.78
N ASN A 64 -9.78 -18.59 -1.98
CA ASN A 64 -8.40 -18.45 -2.44
C ASN A 64 -7.92 -19.75 -3.11
N GLU A 65 -8.17 -20.91 -2.49
CA GLU A 65 -7.82 -22.22 -3.06
C GLU A 65 -8.47 -22.47 -4.44
N LYS A 66 -9.72 -22.04 -4.63
CA LYS A 66 -10.42 -22.16 -5.93
C LYS A 66 -9.87 -21.21 -6.98
N ILE A 67 -9.57 -19.97 -6.60
CA ILE A 67 -8.93 -18.98 -7.49
C ILE A 67 -7.56 -19.50 -7.92
N ASP A 68 -6.77 -20.03 -7.00
CA ASP A 68 -5.44 -20.58 -7.27
C ASP A 68 -5.48 -21.78 -8.23
N LYS A 69 -6.58 -22.55 -8.20
CA LYS A 69 -6.82 -23.69 -9.10
C LYS A 69 -7.56 -23.34 -10.38
N ASP A 70 -7.88 -22.06 -10.61
CA ASP A 70 -8.72 -21.60 -11.73
C ASP A 70 -10.09 -22.34 -11.79
N GLU A 71 -10.65 -22.66 -10.61
CA GLU A 71 -11.94 -23.33 -10.49
C GLU A 71 -13.10 -22.33 -10.63
N GLN A 72 -14.17 -22.75 -11.31
CA GLN A 72 -15.39 -21.95 -11.40
C GLN A 72 -16.10 -21.87 -10.05
N LEU A 73 -16.45 -20.65 -9.65
CA LEU A 73 -17.27 -20.39 -8.47
C LEU A 73 -18.74 -20.70 -8.75
N SER A 74 -19.43 -21.30 -7.78
CA SER A 74 -20.88 -21.53 -7.86
C SER A 74 -21.67 -20.21 -7.77
N ALA A 75 -22.93 -20.22 -8.21
CA ALA A 75 -23.79 -19.04 -8.13
C ALA A 75 -24.02 -18.59 -6.67
N GLU A 76 -24.13 -19.53 -5.73
CA GLU A 76 -24.17 -19.24 -4.29
C GLU A 76 -22.86 -18.61 -3.79
N GLU A 77 -21.70 -19.06 -4.24
CA GLU A 77 -20.40 -18.48 -3.87
C GLU A 77 -20.20 -17.09 -4.48
N ILE A 78 -20.61 -16.89 -5.74
CA ILE A 78 -20.64 -15.57 -6.39
C ILE A 78 -21.59 -14.63 -5.64
N LYS A 79 -22.75 -15.14 -5.19
CA LYS A 79 -23.72 -14.36 -4.40
C LYS A 79 -23.20 -14.08 -2.99
N ASP A 80 -22.52 -15.03 -2.35
CA ASP A 80 -21.91 -14.83 -1.03
C ASP A 80 -20.79 -13.80 -1.15
N LEU A 81 -19.94 -13.87 -2.19
CA LEU A 81 -18.94 -12.85 -2.54
C LEU A 81 -19.54 -11.46 -2.70
N GLN A 82 -20.64 -11.36 -3.46
CA GLN A 82 -21.35 -10.09 -3.65
C GLN A 82 -21.98 -9.59 -2.35
N SER A 83 -22.46 -10.48 -1.48
CA SER A 83 -23.05 -10.13 -0.17
C SER A 83 -22.01 -9.83 0.93
N THR A 84 -20.82 -10.42 0.81
CA THR A 84 -19.69 -10.32 1.76
C THR A 84 -18.68 -9.26 1.36
N SER A 85 -18.85 -8.63 0.19
CA SER A 85 -18.22 -7.37 -0.24
C SER A 85 -18.34 -6.20 0.78
N LEU A 86 -18.94 -6.43 1.95
CA LEU A 86 -19.30 -5.46 2.97
C LEU A 86 -18.66 -5.71 4.34
N LEU A 87 -17.83 -6.75 4.52
CA LEU A 87 -17.51 -7.23 5.86
C LEU A 87 -16.01 -7.51 6.07
N LEU A 88 -15.18 -6.48 5.92
CA LEU A 88 -13.99 -6.37 6.76
C LEU A 88 -14.43 -6.00 8.19
N GLU A 89 -13.72 -6.46 9.22
CA GLU A 89 -14.00 -6.04 10.61
C GLU A 89 -13.97 -4.52 10.74
N GLN A 90 -12.97 -3.91 10.11
CA GLN A 90 -12.85 -2.49 9.86
C GLN A 90 -12.44 -2.30 8.40
N SER A 91 -13.19 -1.48 7.67
CA SER A 91 -12.91 -1.20 6.26
C SER A 91 -12.07 0.04 6.03
N VAL A 92 -12.17 1.04 6.91
CA VAL A 92 -11.48 2.33 6.80
C VAL A 92 -10.62 2.56 8.05
N PRO A 93 -9.30 2.66 7.91
CA PRO A 93 -8.41 3.03 9.00
C PRO A 93 -8.70 4.46 9.51
N ASP A 94 -8.55 4.70 10.81
CA ASP A 94 -8.91 6.00 11.45
C ASP A 94 -8.18 7.20 10.81
N GLN A 95 -6.93 7.00 10.40
CA GLN A 95 -6.09 8.04 9.80
C GLN A 95 -5.99 7.97 8.28
N TRP A 96 -6.84 7.17 7.63
CA TRP A 96 -6.75 6.92 6.20
C TRP A 96 -6.68 8.20 5.36
N ASN A 97 -7.49 9.21 5.66
CA ASN A 97 -7.53 10.45 4.86
C ASN A 97 -6.30 11.35 5.03
N GLU A 98 -5.49 11.14 6.08
CA GLU A 98 -4.30 11.95 6.36
C GLU A 98 -3.04 11.36 5.72
N CYS A 99 -3.04 10.05 5.45
CA CYS A 99 -1.93 9.31 4.88
C CYS A 99 -1.79 9.57 3.38
N ASP A 100 -0.57 9.86 2.95
CA ASP A 100 -0.22 10.10 1.55
C ASP A 100 0.52 8.88 0.96
N THR A 101 1.16 8.05 1.80
CA THR A 101 1.87 6.82 1.41
C THR A 101 1.29 5.60 2.13
N VAL A 102 1.10 4.50 1.41
CA VAL A 102 0.58 3.24 1.93
C VAL A 102 1.52 2.11 1.50
N TYR A 103 2.21 1.51 2.47
CA TYR A 103 2.87 0.22 2.28
C TYR A 103 1.82 -0.88 2.37
N ILE A 104 1.71 -1.74 1.36
CA ILE A 104 0.64 -2.73 1.29
C ILE A 104 1.16 -4.16 1.22
N GLY A 105 0.99 -4.90 2.31
CA GLY A 105 1.52 -6.25 2.50
C GLY A 105 0.48 -7.34 2.28
N PHE A 106 0.84 -8.40 1.57
CA PHE A 106 -0.03 -9.58 1.40
C PHE A 106 0.76 -10.82 0.96
N PRO A 107 0.28 -12.04 1.27
CA PRO A 107 0.86 -13.26 0.75
C PRO A 107 0.60 -13.44 -0.76
N LEU A 108 1.51 -14.13 -1.46
CA LEU A 108 1.37 -14.56 -2.85
C LEU A 108 0.80 -15.99 -2.93
N SER A 109 -0.40 -16.23 -2.37
CA SER A 109 -1.06 -17.55 -2.51
C SER A 109 -1.40 -17.83 -3.99
N SER A 110 -1.77 -16.79 -4.73
CA SER A 110 -1.95 -16.80 -6.18
C SER A 110 -0.74 -16.22 -6.91
N VAL A 111 -0.37 -16.81 -8.04
CA VAL A 111 0.72 -16.30 -8.90
C VAL A 111 0.29 -15.08 -9.72
N THR A 112 -1.02 -14.90 -9.95
CA THR A 112 -1.55 -13.92 -10.91
C THR A 112 -2.38 -12.81 -10.28
N ALA A 113 -2.79 -12.95 -9.02
CA ALA A 113 -3.68 -11.99 -8.36
C ALA A 113 -3.31 -11.75 -6.90
N ALA A 114 -3.56 -10.55 -6.41
CA ALA A 114 -3.52 -10.29 -4.97
C ALA A 114 -4.72 -10.95 -4.26
N PRO A 115 -4.61 -11.24 -2.95
CA PRO A 115 -5.72 -11.83 -2.19
C PRO A 115 -6.98 -10.97 -2.21
N ALA A 116 -8.15 -11.63 -2.26
CA ALA A 116 -9.45 -10.95 -2.30
C ALA A 116 -9.66 -9.92 -1.16
N PRO A 117 -9.22 -10.14 0.09
CA PRO A 117 -9.32 -9.14 1.16
C PRO A 117 -8.62 -7.81 0.85
N VAL A 118 -7.49 -7.85 0.13
CA VAL A 118 -6.72 -6.67 -0.26
C VAL A 118 -7.48 -5.85 -1.31
N ALA A 119 -7.96 -6.51 -2.35
CA ALA A 119 -8.78 -5.86 -3.39
C ALA A 119 -10.06 -5.26 -2.78
N LEU A 120 -10.66 -5.96 -1.82
CA LEU A 120 -11.83 -5.48 -1.10
C LEU A 120 -11.53 -4.22 -0.29
N PHE A 121 -10.46 -4.22 0.50
CA PHE A 121 -10.00 -3.06 1.26
C PHE A 121 -9.82 -1.85 0.33
N LEU A 122 -9.12 -2.02 -0.79
CA LEU A 122 -8.89 -0.94 -1.74
C LEU A 122 -10.20 -0.42 -2.36
N SER A 123 -11.15 -1.29 -2.69
CA SER A 123 -12.45 -0.90 -3.24
C SER A 123 -13.31 -0.07 -2.26
N GLN A 124 -13.08 -0.22 -0.96
CA GLN A 124 -13.86 0.43 0.10
C GLN A 124 -13.26 1.77 0.56
N ASN A 125 -12.10 2.15 0.02
CA ASN A 125 -11.34 3.32 0.45
C ASN A 125 -11.12 4.32 -0.69
N ASN A 126 -11.05 5.60 -0.36
CA ASN A 126 -10.65 6.62 -1.34
C ASN A 126 -9.15 6.53 -1.61
N LEU A 127 -8.77 6.15 -2.82
CA LEU A 127 -7.38 5.93 -3.22
C LEU A 127 -6.69 7.19 -3.79
N LYS A 128 -7.43 8.28 -4.00
CA LYS A 128 -6.91 9.48 -4.66
C LYS A 128 -5.77 10.11 -3.88
N ASN A 129 -4.75 10.59 -4.61
CA ASN A 129 -3.57 11.27 -4.09
C ASN A 129 -2.73 10.41 -3.11
N LYS A 130 -2.84 9.08 -3.20
CA LYS A 130 -2.04 8.16 -2.41
C LYS A 130 -0.98 7.48 -3.26
N THR A 131 0.15 7.20 -2.64
CA THR A 131 1.20 6.34 -3.19
C THR A 131 1.08 4.96 -2.57
N PHE A 132 1.03 3.91 -3.39
CA PHE A 132 0.94 2.53 -2.93
C PHE A 132 2.26 1.79 -3.22
N ILE A 133 2.84 1.18 -2.20
CA ILE A 133 4.13 0.47 -2.28
C ILE A 133 3.90 -0.96 -1.80
N PRO A 134 3.75 -1.94 -2.71
CA PRO A 134 3.42 -3.30 -2.30
C PRO A 134 4.64 -4.03 -1.72
N PHE A 135 4.42 -4.95 -0.79
CA PHE A 135 5.46 -5.85 -0.31
C PHE A 135 4.91 -7.26 -0.04
N THR A 136 5.79 -8.25 -0.11
CA THR A 136 5.46 -9.66 0.15
C THR A 136 6.71 -10.44 0.54
N ILE A 137 6.53 -11.65 1.05
CA ILE A 137 7.55 -12.70 1.02
C ILE A 137 7.30 -13.55 -0.25
N GLY A 138 8.33 -13.78 -1.07
CA GLY A 138 8.22 -14.55 -2.32
C GLY A 138 9.08 -13.99 -3.46
N THR A 139 8.54 -13.97 -4.68
CA THR A 139 9.29 -13.54 -5.88
C THR A 139 8.80 -12.19 -6.41
N GLN A 140 9.74 -11.41 -6.97
CA GLN A 140 9.44 -10.08 -7.51
C GLN A 140 8.48 -10.13 -8.72
N ASP A 141 8.59 -11.16 -9.56
CA ASP A 141 7.72 -11.35 -10.73
C ASP A 141 6.27 -11.58 -10.31
N ALA A 142 6.04 -12.44 -9.31
CA ALA A 142 4.70 -12.70 -8.78
C ALA A 142 4.13 -11.46 -8.08
N LEU A 143 4.96 -10.69 -7.36
CA LEU A 143 4.55 -9.40 -6.82
C LEU A 143 4.12 -8.41 -7.92
N GLY A 144 4.85 -8.38 -9.04
CA GLY A 144 4.50 -7.57 -10.21
C GLY A 144 3.13 -7.94 -10.77
N HIS A 145 2.86 -9.23 -10.97
CA HIS A 145 1.55 -9.71 -11.43
C HIS A 145 0.43 -9.39 -10.44
N ALA A 146 0.65 -9.64 -9.15
CA ALA A 146 -0.32 -9.34 -8.10
C ALA A 146 -0.61 -7.83 -8.02
N ARG A 147 0.40 -6.97 -8.09
CA ARG A 147 0.23 -5.50 -8.18
C ARG A 147 -0.61 -5.12 -9.39
N ASP A 148 -0.32 -5.65 -10.56
CA ASP A 148 -1.04 -5.32 -11.80
C ASP A 148 -2.52 -5.71 -11.68
N SER A 149 -2.85 -6.80 -10.97
CA SER A 149 -4.23 -7.19 -10.67
C SER A 149 -5.00 -6.18 -9.79
N LEU A 150 -4.30 -5.39 -8.98
CA LEU A 150 -4.88 -4.35 -8.11
C LEU A 150 -5.05 -3.00 -8.81
N THR A 151 -4.49 -2.84 -10.01
CA THR A 151 -4.48 -1.57 -10.77
C THR A 151 -5.74 -1.35 -11.62
N PHE A 152 -6.93 -1.61 -11.07
CA PHE A 152 -8.21 -1.31 -11.74
C PHE A 152 -8.53 0.20 -11.73
N ASP A 153 -9.50 0.66 -12.53
CA ASP A 153 -9.78 2.09 -12.74
C ASP A 153 -10.00 2.85 -11.42
N GLY A 154 -9.24 3.95 -11.24
CA GLY A 154 -9.15 4.72 -9.99
C GLY A 154 -7.93 4.35 -9.11
N ALA A 155 -7.44 3.11 -9.21
CA ALA A 155 -6.23 2.64 -8.55
C ALA A 155 -4.98 2.74 -9.45
N ARG A 156 -5.09 2.96 -10.78
CA ARG A 156 -3.91 3.04 -11.69
C ARG A 156 -2.90 4.13 -11.36
N GLU A 157 -3.32 5.22 -10.71
CA GLU A 157 -2.43 6.33 -10.34
C GLU A 157 -1.93 6.12 -8.91
N GLY A 158 -0.61 6.09 -8.71
CA GLY A 158 0.01 6.05 -7.38
C GLY A 158 0.78 4.77 -7.03
N TRP A 159 0.65 3.68 -7.79
CA TRP A 159 1.47 2.48 -7.53
C TRP A 159 2.93 2.71 -7.87
N LYS A 160 3.80 2.31 -6.94
CA LYS A 160 5.25 2.21 -7.14
C LYS A 160 5.65 0.75 -7.30
N ASP A 161 6.89 0.56 -7.71
CA ASP A 161 7.51 -0.75 -7.57
C ASP A 161 7.63 -1.09 -6.07
N GLY A 162 7.26 -2.32 -5.76
CA GLY A 162 7.32 -2.89 -4.43
C GLY A 162 8.53 -3.79 -4.21
N LYS A 163 8.56 -4.50 -3.10
CA LYS A 163 9.61 -5.46 -2.76
C LYS A 163 9.06 -6.82 -2.40
N ALA A 164 9.55 -7.85 -3.11
CA ALA A 164 9.47 -9.22 -2.65
C ALA A 164 10.72 -9.55 -1.82
N PHE A 165 10.50 -9.95 -0.57
CA PHE A 165 11.51 -10.40 0.37
C PHE A 165 11.69 -11.93 0.25
N SER A 166 12.89 -12.42 0.51
CA SER A 166 13.10 -13.87 0.66
C SER A 166 12.43 -14.36 1.95
N GLU A 167 12.22 -15.68 2.09
CA GLU A 167 11.73 -16.25 3.35
C GLU A 167 12.69 -16.07 4.53
N THR A 168 13.94 -15.69 4.25
CA THR A 168 15.03 -15.51 5.20
C THR A 168 15.53 -14.07 5.22
N TYR A 169 14.65 -13.11 4.96
CA TYR A 169 14.97 -11.69 5.01
C TYR A 169 15.49 -11.27 6.40
N THR A 170 16.25 -10.18 6.41
CA THR A 170 16.81 -9.57 7.61
C THR A 170 16.31 -8.15 7.78
N GLU A 171 16.46 -7.59 8.99
CA GLU A 171 16.18 -6.16 9.25
C GLU A 171 16.95 -5.26 8.28
N ALA A 172 18.22 -5.59 7.99
CA ALA A 172 19.04 -4.85 7.03
C ALA A 172 18.47 -4.86 5.59
N ASP A 173 17.80 -5.95 5.17
CA ASP A 173 17.15 -5.99 3.86
C ASP A 173 15.96 -5.02 3.78
N ILE A 174 15.28 -4.79 4.91
CA ILE A 174 14.14 -3.85 5.03
C ILE A 174 14.68 -2.42 5.02
N GLU A 175 15.68 -2.12 5.85
CA GLU A 175 16.34 -0.82 5.90
C GLU A 175 16.88 -0.41 4.52
N GLU A 176 17.62 -1.29 3.84
CA GLU A 176 18.16 -1.01 2.50
C GLU A 176 17.04 -0.69 1.51
N TRP A 177 15.94 -1.43 1.56
CA TRP A 177 14.80 -1.17 0.69
C TRP A 177 14.13 0.18 0.97
N LEU A 178 13.94 0.53 2.24
CA LEU A 178 13.33 1.80 2.64
C LEU A 178 14.21 3.01 2.29
N ASP A 179 15.53 2.89 2.43
CA ASP A 179 16.49 3.91 1.99
C ASP A 179 16.38 4.17 0.48
N MET A 180 16.26 3.11 -0.33
CA MET A 180 16.07 3.22 -1.78
C MET A 180 14.78 3.93 -2.20
N LEU A 181 13.76 3.96 -1.33
CA LEU A 181 12.51 4.67 -1.56
C LEU A 181 12.62 6.16 -1.23
N SER A 182 13.45 6.50 -0.24
CA SER A 182 13.65 7.86 0.27
C SER A 182 14.55 8.72 -0.62
N ASP A 183 15.46 8.09 -1.37
CA ASP A 183 16.45 8.73 -2.25
C ASP A 183 15.92 9.18 -3.63
N LYS A 184 14.59 9.21 -3.84
CA LYS A 184 13.95 9.57 -5.13
C LYS A 184 13.06 10.82 -5.04
#